data_AF-A0A8K0TZX4-F1
#
_entry.id   AF-A0A8K0TZX4-F1
#
_cell.length_a   1.000
_cell.length_b   1.000
_cell.length_c   1.000
_cell.angle_alpha   90.00
_cell.angle_beta   90.00
_cell.angle_gamma   90.00
#
_symmetry.space_group_name_H-M   'P 1'
#
loop_
_entity.id
_entity.type
_entity.pdbx_description
1 polymer ?
#
loop_
_entity_poly.entity_id
_entity_poly.type
_entity_poly.pdbx_seq_one_letter_code
_entity_poly.pdbx_strand_id
1 'polypeptide(L)'
;MPPKKAPVQEKRVLLGRPSNNLKIGIVGLPNVGKSSFFNLLSDTDLGKAANFPYATINPEEARIPVPDGRFEWLCDLYKPASRVPAFLTCIDIAGLTAGASTGAGLGNAFLSHVRAVDGIFQVVRAFDDPEVTHVEGDVDPLRDMEIIQTELRLKDIEWVEKHLEGLKRTGRALGNTSLADKAKKEEIAIVEKVLKTLTVDNKDVRKGDWTNKEIEVVNGLSLLTAKSVTYLVNLSEKDYTRKKNKWLPKIKAWIDTNNPGDPLIPFSVALEERLAGLSEEERAAAQKAPGAQSALGKITQAGYASLDLIRYFTCGPDEVRAWTIRRGTKAPQAAGVIHSDFENKFVCGEIMTYEDLKQYGSEAAVKAAGKLRQQGKPYEMVDGDIAHWKAGA
;
A
#
# COMPACT_ATOMS: atom_id res chain seq x y z
N MET A 1 26.26 -33.30 -23.11
CA MET A 1 26.17 -32.46 -21.90
C MET A 1 24.69 -32.20 -21.62
N PRO A 2 24.16 -32.55 -20.44
CA PRO A 2 22.81 -32.16 -20.08
C PRO A 2 22.72 -30.62 -20.05
N PRO A 3 21.62 -30.01 -20.52
CA PRO A 3 21.48 -28.56 -20.50
C PRO A 3 21.57 -28.06 -19.06
N LYS A 4 22.46 -27.09 -18.82
CA LYS A 4 22.55 -26.38 -17.53
C LYS A 4 21.14 -25.88 -17.19
N LYS A 5 20.60 -26.33 -16.05
CA LYS A 5 19.37 -25.79 -15.47
C LYS A 5 19.45 -24.26 -15.54
N ALA A 6 18.46 -23.62 -16.15
CA ALA A 6 18.33 -22.17 -16.10
C ALA A 6 18.48 -21.74 -14.63
N PRO A 7 19.24 -20.66 -14.34
CA PRO A 7 19.41 -20.19 -12.98
C PRO A 7 18.00 -19.97 -12.40
N VAL A 8 17.71 -20.69 -11.31
CA VAL A 8 16.48 -20.48 -10.54
C VAL A 8 16.53 -19.02 -10.14
N GLN A 9 15.66 -18.18 -10.71
CA GLN A 9 15.54 -16.79 -10.27
C GLN A 9 15.24 -16.84 -8.77
N GLU A 10 16.18 -16.37 -7.95
CA GLU A 10 15.96 -16.29 -6.51
C GLU A 10 14.71 -15.43 -6.28
N LYS A 11 13.73 -16.02 -5.59
CA LYS A 11 12.45 -15.37 -5.30
C LYS A 11 12.72 -14.08 -4.54
N ARG A 12 12.40 -12.93 -5.12
CA ARG A 12 12.55 -11.62 -4.46
C ARG A 12 11.62 -11.56 -3.26
N VAL A 13 12.18 -11.52 -2.05
CA VAL A 13 11.42 -11.31 -0.82
C VAL A 13 11.01 -9.84 -0.80
N LEU A 14 9.73 -9.58 -0.52
CA LEU A 14 9.21 -8.23 -0.43
C LEU A 14 9.44 -7.66 0.97
N LEU A 15 9.91 -6.41 1.03
CA LEU A 15 9.96 -5.64 2.27
C LEU A 15 8.54 -5.35 2.75
N GLY A 16 8.30 -5.44 4.05
CA GLY A 16 6.99 -5.28 4.68
C GLY A 16 6.34 -6.59 5.12
N ARG A 17 5.28 -6.45 5.92
CA ARG A 17 4.58 -7.55 6.59
C ARG A 17 4.00 -8.56 5.58
N PRO A 18 4.19 -9.88 5.78
CA PRO A 18 3.62 -10.90 4.90
C PRO A 18 2.13 -11.10 5.20
N SER A 19 1.27 -10.26 4.63
CA SER A 19 -0.18 -10.31 4.79
C SER A 19 -0.90 -9.84 3.52
N ASN A 20 -2.14 -10.29 3.32
CA ASN A 20 -3.07 -9.75 2.32
C ASN A 20 -3.95 -8.62 2.89
N ASN A 21 -4.01 -8.51 4.22
CA ASN A 21 -4.80 -7.51 4.94
C ASN A 21 -3.87 -6.36 5.37
N LEU A 22 -3.32 -5.66 4.38
CA LEU A 22 -2.41 -4.53 4.59
C LEU A 22 -3.19 -3.22 4.69
N LYS A 23 -2.69 -2.28 5.49
CA LYS A 23 -3.32 -0.99 5.76
C LYS A 23 -2.40 0.17 5.36
N ILE A 24 -2.97 1.29 4.91
CA ILE A 24 -2.23 2.52 4.66
C ILE A 24 -2.62 3.61 5.65
N GLY A 25 -1.65 4.31 6.21
CA GLY A 25 -1.88 5.41 7.15
C GLY A 25 -1.77 6.78 6.49
N ILE A 26 -2.65 7.72 6.83
CA ILE A 26 -2.59 9.11 6.36
C ILE A 26 -1.74 9.91 7.35
N VAL A 27 -0.61 10.42 6.88
CA VAL A 27 0.40 11.14 7.68
C VAL A 27 0.63 12.53 7.12
N GLY A 28 0.92 13.48 7.99
CA GLY A 28 1.26 14.85 7.62
C GLY A 28 1.14 15.79 8.83
N LEU A 29 1.69 16.99 8.69
CA LEU A 29 1.57 18.02 9.74
C LEU A 29 0.09 18.39 9.99
N PRO A 30 -0.23 19.07 11.11
CA PRO A 30 -1.54 19.66 11.32
C PRO A 30 -1.93 20.62 10.18
N ASN A 31 -3.24 20.75 9.92
CA ASN A 31 -3.80 21.71 8.96
C ASN A 31 -3.37 21.55 7.49
N VAL A 32 -2.87 20.38 7.09
CA VAL A 32 -2.53 20.09 5.67
C VAL A 32 -3.70 19.51 4.85
N GLY A 33 -4.85 19.26 5.49
CA GLY A 33 -6.05 18.67 4.86
C GLY A 33 -6.22 17.16 5.04
N LYS A 34 -5.57 16.54 6.05
CA LYS A 34 -5.67 15.08 6.30
C LYS A 34 -7.08 14.62 6.60
N SER A 35 -7.74 15.23 7.59
CA SER A 35 -9.07 14.80 8.03
C SER A 35 -10.12 15.04 6.95
N SER A 36 -10.06 16.18 6.23
CA SER A 36 -10.89 16.38 5.04
C SER A 36 -10.66 15.31 3.98
N PHE A 37 -9.41 14.98 3.67
CA PHE A 37 -9.09 13.90 2.73
C PHE A 37 -9.60 12.53 3.20
N PHE A 38 -9.46 12.20 4.49
CA PHE A 38 -9.99 10.97 5.07
C PHE A 38 -11.52 10.92 4.99
N ASN A 39 -12.20 12.03 5.28
CA ASN A 39 -13.66 12.12 5.17
C ASN A 39 -14.11 11.92 3.73
N LEU A 40 -13.45 12.54 2.74
CA LEU A 40 -13.76 12.32 1.32
C LEU A 40 -13.62 10.84 0.90
N LEU A 41 -12.59 10.17 1.39
CA LEU A 41 -12.39 8.75 1.16
C LEU A 41 -13.41 7.88 1.90
N SER A 42 -13.80 8.27 3.11
CA SER A 42 -14.77 7.55 3.93
C SER A 42 -16.20 7.75 3.45
N ASP A 43 -16.53 8.93 2.91
CA ASP A 43 -17.86 9.22 2.38
C ASP A 43 -18.10 8.50 1.05
N THR A 44 -17.04 8.10 0.32
CA THR A 44 -17.21 7.12 -0.77
C THR A 44 -17.63 5.72 -0.28
N ASP A 45 -17.55 5.44 1.02
CA ASP A 45 -18.00 4.22 1.68
C ASP A 45 -19.47 4.30 2.18
N LEU A 46 -20.09 5.50 2.20
CA LEU A 46 -21.45 5.69 2.74
C LEU A 46 -22.56 4.95 1.96
N GLY A 47 -22.22 4.23 0.90
CA GLY A 47 -23.14 3.35 0.18
C GLY A 47 -23.30 1.93 0.75
N LYS A 48 -22.38 1.36 1.55
CA LYS A 48 -22.43 -0.10 1.85
C LYS A 48 -21.86 -0.56 3.21
N ALA A 49 -21.91 0.26 4.25
CA ALA A 49 -21.70 -0.20 5.64
C ALA A 49 -22.84 -1.11 6.19
N ALA A 50 -23.47 -1.93 5.33
CA ALA A 50 -24.58 -2.83 5.68
C ALA A 50 -24.21 -4.33 5.72
N ASN A 51 -22.97 -4.75 5.37
CA ASN A 51 -22.69 -6.19 5.13
C ASN A 51 -21.46 -6.80 5.85
N PHE A 52 -20.88 -6.16 6.88
CA PHE A 52 -19.83 -6.80 7.70
C PHE A 52 -20.24 -6.92 9.18
N PRO A 53 -21.09 -7.89 9.56
CA PRO A 53 -21.68 -8.01 10.91
C PRO A 53 -20.70 -8.29 12.06
N TYR A 54 -19.38 -8.32 11.80
CA TYR A 54 -18.34 -8.63 12.79
C TYR A 54 -17.13 -7.69 12.74
N ALA A 55 -17.15 -6.62 11.94
CA ALA A 55 -16.05 -5.66 11.89
C ALA A 55 -16.27 -4.55 12.93
N THR A 56 -15.43 -4.49 13.96
CA THR A 56 -15.28 -3.27 14.76
C THR A 56 -14.61 -2.22 13.87
N ILE A 57 -15.40 -1.33 13.28
CA ILE A 57 -14.87 -0.20 12.53
C ILE A 57 -14.52 0.86 13.56
N ASN A 58 -13.21 1.01 13.83
CA ASN A 58 -12.73 2.15 14.59
C ASN A 58 -13.05 3.42 13.77
N PRO A 59 -13.47 4.54 14.40
CA PRO A 59 -13.87 5.77 13.69
C PRO A 59 -12.74 6.37 12.81
N GLU A 60 -11.51 5.90 12.98
CA GLU A 60 -10.31 6.32 12.23
C GLU A 60 -9.93 5.33 11.11
N GLU A 61 -10.70 4.25 10.87
CA GLU A 61 -10.44 3.25 9.83
C GLU A 61 -11.55 3.23 8.78
N ALA A 62 -11.18 3.33 7.50
CA ALA A 62 -12.09 3.29 6.36
C ALA A 62 -11.70 2.20 5.36
N ARG A 63 -12.68 1.51 4.76
CA ARG A 63 -12.46 0.49 3.72
C ARG A 63 -12.93 1.02 2.38
N ILE A 64 -11.98 1.50 1.58
CA ILE A 64 -12.30 2.23 0.36
C ILE A 64 -12.28 1.26 -0.83
N PRO A 65 -13.35 1.19 -1.64
CA PRO A 65 -13.35 0.37 -2.84
C PRO A 65 -12.29 0.88 -3.83
N VAL A 66 -11.52 -0.05 -4.39
CA VAL A 66 -10.47 0.26 -5.36
C VAL A 66 -11.08 0.26 -6.76
N PRO A 67 -11.14 1.41 -7.47
CA PRO A 67 -11.73 1.45 -8.80
C PRO A 67 -10.97 0.55 -9.77
N ASP A 68 -11.68 -0.25 -10.56
CA ASP A 68 -11.10 -1.15 -11.54
C ASP A 68 -12.05 -1.34 -12.74
N GLY A 69 -11.66 -0.85 -13.91
CA GLY A 69 -12.46 -0.99 -15.12
C GLY A 69 -12.64 -2.45 -15.58
N ARG A 70 -11.76 -3.37 -15.15
CA ARG A 70 -11.91 -4.81 -15.41
C ARG A 70 -13.06 -5.38 -14.59
N PHE A 71 -13.13 -5.00 -13.31
CA PHE A 71 -14.21 -5.42 -12.41
C PHE A 71 -15.58 -4.95 -12.90
N GLU A 72 -15.70 -3.69 -13.32
CA GLU A 72 -16.95 -3.16 -13.87
C GLU A 72 -17.36 -3.92 -15.15
N TRP A 73 -16.41 -4.15 -16.06
CA TRP A 73 -16.68 -4.93 -17.28
C TRP A 73 -17.14 -6.37 -16.98
N LEU A 74 -16.53 -7.03 -15.99
CA LEU A 74 -16.96 -8.35 -15.55
C LEU A 74 -18.37 -8.32 -14.93
N CYS A 75 -18.68 -7.29 -14.14
CA CYS A 75 -20.03 -7.10 -13.60
C CYS A 75 -21.07 -6.89 -14.71
N ASP A 76 -20.72 -6.16 -15.77
CA ASP A 76 -21.61 -5.95 -16.93
C ASP A 76 -21.81 -7.22 -17.76
N LEU A 77 -20.76 -8.02 -17.91
CA LEU A 77 -20.80 -9.29 -18.64
C LEU A 77 -21.66 -10.35 -17.92
N TYR A 78 -21.41 -10.58 -16.63
CA TYR A 78 -22.06 -11.65 -15.87
C TYR A 78 -23.38 -11.22 -15.21
N LYS A 79 -23.60 -9.91 -15.03
CA LYS A 79 -24.77 -9.32 -14.36
C LYS A 79 -25.09 -10.01 -13.02
N PRO A 80 -24.11 -10.10 -12.09
CA PRO A 80 -24.27 -10.89 -10.89
C PRO A 80 -25.27 -10.27 -9.90
N ALA A 81 -25.83 -11.10 -9.04
CA ALA A 81 -26.63 -10.63 -7.90
C ALA A 81 -25.77 -9.85 -6.87
N SER A 82 -24.53 -10.27 -6.65
CA SER A 82 -23.56 -9.64 -5.75
C SER A 82 -22.35 -9.07 -6.51
N ARG A 83 -21.96 -7.83 -6.18
CA ARG A 83 -20.78 -7.14 -6.75
C ARG A 83 -19.87 -6.72 -5.60
N VAL A 84 -18.71 -7.34 -5.48
CA VAL A 84 -17.75 -7.10 -4.40
C VAL A 84 -16.38 -6.65 -4.96
N PRO A 85 -16.07 -5.33 -4.96
CA PRO A 85 -14.79 -4.84 -5.43
C PRO A 85 -13.65 -5.19 -4.44
N ALA A 86 -12.41 -4.91 -4.85
CA ALA A 86 -11.27 -4.95 -3.93
C ALA A 86 -11.31 -3.71 -3.04
N PHE A 87 -10.78 -3.81 -1.82
CA PHE A 87 -10.76 -2.71 -0.86
C PHE A 87 -9.33 -2.37 -0.44
N LEU A 88 -9.08 -1.06 -0.25
CA LEU A 88 -7.91 -0.53 0.44
C LEU A 88 -8.34 -0.07 1.83
N THR A 89 -7.70 -0.60 2.88
CA THR A 89 -7.93 -0.11 4.24
C THR A 89 -7.05 1.10 4.51
N CYS A 90 -7.68 2.24 4.78
CA CYS A 90 -7.02 3.49 5.16
C CYS A 90 -7.25 3.78 6.64
N ILE A 91 -6.23 4.28 7.32
CA ILE A 91 -6.30 4.75 8.71
C ILE A 91 -5.94 6.24 8.74
N ASP A 92 -6.80 7.08 9.32
CA ASP A 92 -6.44 8.46 9.65
C ASP A 92 -5.49 8.44 10.85
N ILE A 93 -4.34 9.09 10.72
CA ILE A 93 -3.38 9.21 11.81
C ILE A 93 -3.33 10.69 12.20
N ALA A 94 -3.47 10.96 13.50
CA ALA A 94 -3.42 12.30 14.07
C ALA A 94 -2.23 13.13 13.52
N GLY A 95 -2.33 14.46 13.56
CA GLY A 95 -1.24 15.31 13.06
C GLY A 95 0.08 15.12 13.83
N LEU A 96 1.20 15.05 13.11
CA LEU A 96 2.55 15.04 13.70
C LEU A 96 2.99 16.47 14.03
N THR A 97 3.41 16.73 15.27
CA THR A 97 4.15 17.95 15.64
C THR A 97 5.65 17.63 15.75
N ALA A 98 6.52 18.61 15.47
CA ALA A 98 7.96 18.47 15.66
C ALA A 98 8.31 18.09 17.11
N GLY A 99 9.38 17.30 17.32
CA GLY A 99 9.79 16.80 18.63
C GLY A 99 9.06 15.52 19.08
N ALA A 100 8.42 14.81 18.16
CA ALA A 100 7.67 13.60 18.47
C ALA A 100 8.56 12.46 18.99
N SER A 101 9.78 12.34 18.46
CA SER A 101 10.76 11.34 18.87
C SER A 101 11.33 11.59 20.28
N THR A 102 11.44 12.84 20.73
CA THR A 102 12.00 13.20 22.04
C THR A 102 11.00 13.10 23.21
N GLY A 103 9.76 12.68 22.93
CA GLY A 103 8.73 12.43 23.96
C GLY A 103 7.98 13.66 24.45
N ALA A 104 8.17 14.83 23.82
CA ALA A 104 7.37 16.02 24.09
C ALA A 104 6.03 15.93 23.32
N GLY A 105 4.93 15.67 24.01
CA GLY A 105 3.56 15.78 23.47
C GLY A 105 2.97 14.52 22.83
N LEU A 106 2.01 14.71 21.91
CA LEU A 106 1.20 13.66 21.25
C LEU A 106 1.98 12.78 20.25
N GLY A 107 3.27 13.04 20.03
CA GLY A 107 4.09 12.41 19.00
C GLY A 107 4.38 10.91 19.19
N ASN A 108 4.47 10.41 20.42
CA ASN A 108 4.66 8.97 20.65
C ASN A 108 3.42 8.16 20.28
N ALA A 109 2.21 8.70 20.53
CA ALA A 109 0.96 8.07 20.10
C ALA A 109 0.91 7.99 18.57
N PHE A 110 1.24 9.09 17.88
CA PHE A 110 1.36 9.14 16.42
C PHE A 110 2.25 8.01 15.87
N LEU A 111 3.48 7.88 16.37
CA LEU A 111 4.44 6.89 15.89
C LEU A 111 3.95 5.44 16.14
N SER A 112 3.19 5.22 17.22
CA SER A 112 2.57 3.92 17.49
C SER A 112 1.49 3.56 16.46
N HIS A 113 0.68 4.53 16.03
CA HIS A 113 -0.32 4.34 14.98
C HIS A 113 0.34 4.13 13.61
N VAL A 114 1.42 4.86 13.29
CA VAL A 114 2.19 4.62 12.06
C VAL A 114 2.80 3.21 12.06
N ARG A 115 3.21 2.69 13.22
CA ARG A 115 3.74 1.32 13.31
C ARG A 115 2.68 0.27 12.95
N ALA A 116 1.40 0.54 13.21
CA ALA A 116 0.28 -0.37 12.96
C ALA A 116 -0.18 -0.45 11.49
N VAL A 117 0.29 0.46 10.62
CA VAL A 117 0.02 0.44 9.18
C VAL A 117 1.19 -0.16 8.40
N ASP A 118 1.01 -0.48 7.12
CA ASP A 118 2.01 -1.12 6.26
C ASP A 118 2.58 -0.17 5.20
N GLY A 119 1.87 0.93 4.92
CA GLY A 119 2.29 2.00 4.01
C GLY A 119 1.80 3.37 4.50
N ILE A 120 2.27 4.43 3.86
CA ILE A 120 1.99 5.82 4.24
C ILE A 120 1.50 6.62 3.04
N PHE A 121 0.37 7.29 3.19
CA PHE A 121 0.01 8.47 2.40
C PHE A 121 0.50 9.71 3.12
N GLN A 122 1.55 10.34 2.61
CA GLN A 122 2.08 11.56 3.20
C GLN A 122 1.44 12.78 2.53
N VAL A 123 0.52 13.43 3.23
CA VAL A 123 -0.16 14.65 2.77
C VAL A 123 0.75 15.86 2.98
N VAL A 124 1.04 16.56 1.90
CA VAL A 124 1.94 17.71 1.85
C VAL A 124 1.14 18.95 1.45
N ARG A 125 1.12 19.98 2.30
CA ARG A 125 0.44 21.25 2.01
C ARG A 125 1.23 22.05 0.98
N ALA A 126 0.59 22.39 -0.14
CA ALA A 126 1.17 23.23 -1.18
C ALA A 126 0.22 24.36 -1.64
N PHE A 127 -0.67 24.77 -0.75
CA PHE A 127 -1.56 25.92 -0.91
C PHE A 127 -1.32 26.94 0.21
N ASP A 128 -1.42 28.21 -0.15
CA ASP A 128 -1.43 29.31 0.80
C ASP A 128 -2.90 29.64 1.11
N ASP A 129 -3.25 29.74 2.39
CA ASP A 129 -4.59 30.15 2.84
C ASP A 129 -4.41 31.00 4.10
N PRO A 130 -4.82 32.29 4.08
CA PRO A 130 -4.65 33.19 5.22
C PRO A 130 -5.48 32.78 6.44
N GLU A 131 -6.54 31.98 6.28
CA GLU A 131 -7.38 31.50 7.37
C GLU A 131 -6.81 30.25 8.06
N VAL A 132 -5.82 29.60 7.45
CA VAL A 132 -5.25 28.33 7.91
C VAL A 132 -3.82 28.53 8.42
N THR A 133 -3.67 28.58 9.74
CA THR A 133 -2.36 28.71 10.41
C THR A 133 -1.46 27.50 10.17
N HIS A 134 -0.16 27.76 9.99
CA HIS A 134 0.86 26.73 9.89
C HIS A 134 1.59 26.59 11.23
N VAL A 135 1.83 25.36 11.68
CA VAL A 135 2.46 25.09 12.99
C VAL A 135 3.86 25.70 13.09
N GLU A 136 4.58 25.69 11.97
CA GLU A 136 5.94 26.21 11.84
C GLU A 136 6.00 27.65 11.28
N GLY A 137 4.92 28.42 11.41
CA GLY A 137 4.82 29.81 10.95
C GLY A 137 4.43 29.95 9.48
N ASP A 138 5.41 29.92 8.58
CA ASP A 138 5.19 30.02 7.13
C ASP A 138 4.98 28.63 6.49
N VAL A 139 4.28 28.59 5.35
CA VAL A 139 4.10 27.35 4.57
C VAL A 139 5.40 27.01 3.83
N ASP A 140 6.07 25.94 4.24
CA ASP A 140 7.23 25.37 3.54
C ASP A 140 7.13 23.83 3.48
N PRO A 141 6.60 23.29 2.36
CA PRO A 141 6.42 21.85 2.22
C PRO A 141 7.72 21.05 2.25
N LEU A 142 8.88 21.64 1.92
CA LEU A 142 10.16 20.92 1.95
C LEU A 142 10.59 20.66 3.39
N ARG A 143 10.53 21.70 4.23
CA ARG A 143 10.79 21.59 5.67
C ARG A 143 9.85 20.57 6.30
N ASP A 144 8.56 20.60 5.95
CA ASP A 144 7.57 19.69 6.53
C ASP A 144 7.85 18.22 6.19
N MET A 145 8.25 17.93 4.95
CA MET A 145 8.67 16.59 4.55
C MET A 145 9.94 16.14 5.26
N GLU A 146 10.91 17.04 5.44
CA GLU A 146 12.15 16.77 6.14
C GLU A 146 11.93 16.49 7.63
N ILE A 147 11.04 17.24 8.29
CA ILE A 147 10.64 16.99 9.69
C ILE A 147 10.09 15.57 9.82
N ILE A 148 9.10 15.20 9.00
CA ILE A 148 8.48 13.87 9.06
C ILE A 148 9.53 12.78 8.83
N GLN A 149 10.35 12.90 7.78
CA GLN A 149 11.39 11.91 7.47
C GLN A 149 12.39 11.76 8.63
N THR A 150 12.81 12.87 9.23
CA THR A 150 13.77 12.88 10.34
C THR A 150 13.18 12.22 11.58
N GLU A 151 11.93 12.56 11.95
CA GLU A 151 11.26 11.98 13.12
C GLU A 151 11.07 10.46 13.00
N LEU A 152 10.67 9.97 11.82
CA LEU A 152 10.52 8.52 11.57
C LEU A 152 11.87 7.81 11.67
N ARG A 153 12.93 8.41 11.12
CA ARG A 153 14.29 7.86 11.15
C ARG A 153 14.87 7.83 12.55
N LEU A 154 14.75 8.92 13.30
CA LEU A 154 15.22 8.99 14.69
C LEU A 154 14.55 7.92 15.56
N LYS A 155 13.25 7.68 15.35
CA LYS A 155 12.56 6.62 16.11
C LYS A 155 13.01 5.22 15.73
N ASP A 156 13.30 4.97 14.46
CA ASP A 156 13.88 3.70 14.03
C ASP A 156 15.30 3.53 14.56
N ILE A 157 16.12 4.58 14.63
CA ILE A 157 17.46 4.54 15.23
C ILE A 157 17.36 4.09 16.69
N GLU A 158 16.55 4.78 17.51
CA GLU A 158 16.35 4.44 18.92
C GLU A 158 15.90 2.96 19.09
N TRP A 159 14.96 2.52 18.25
CA TRP A 159 14.45 1.16 18.26
C TRP A 159 15.53 0.13 17.91
N VAL A 160 16.28 0.38 16.84
CA VAL A 160 17.33 -0.52 16.33
C VAL A 160 18.50 -0.59 17.30
N GLU A 161 18.92 0.53 17.91
CA GLU A 161 20.00 0.56 18.91
C GLU A 161 19.66 -0.31 20.12
N LYS A 162 18.46 -0.13 20.69
CA LYS A 162 17.99 -0.92 21.81
C LYS A 162 17.87 -2.41 21.47
N HIS A 163 17.36 -2.72 20.28
CA HIS A 163 17.25 -4.10 19.81
C HIS A 163 18.63 -4.74 19.62
N LEU A 164 19.57 -4.02 19.00
CA LEU A 164 20.93 -4.45 18.76
C LEU A 164 21.71 -4.68 20.07
N GLU A 165 21.54 -3.82 21.08
CA GLU A 165 22.15 -4.02 22.39
C GLU A 165 21.70 -5.35 23.02
N GLY A 166 20.40 -5.64 22.95
CA GLY A 166 19.81 -6.90 23.39
C GLY A 166 20.41 -8.11 22.67
N LEU A 167 20.49 -8.04 21.33
CA LEU A 167 21.10 -9.09 20.52
C LEU A 167 22.57 -9.28 20.87
N LYS A 168 23.37 -8.21 20.97
CA LYS A 168 24.79 -8.26 21.34
C LYS A 168 25.00 -8.88 22.72
N ARG A 169 24.16 -8.57 23.70
CA ARG A 169 24.24 -9.17 25.04
C ARG A 169 24.06 -10.69 24.99
N THR A 170 23.08 -11.17 24.24
CA THR A 170 22.86 -12.62 24.04
C THR A 170 23.89 -13.24 23.09
N GLY A 171 24.52 -12.42 22.24
CA GLY A 171 25.49 -12.81 21.23
C GLY A 171 26.89 -13.11 21.75
N ARG A 172 27.28 -12.57 22.91
CA ARG A 172 28.63 -12.72 23.50
C ARG A 172 29.00 -14.16 23.84
N ALA A 173 28.02 -15.01 24.11
CA ALA A 173 28.21 -16.42 24.45
C ALA A 173 28.14 -17.38 23.24
N LEU A 174 27.93 -16.84 22.02
CA LEU A 174 27.74 -17.65 20.83
C LEU A 174 29.07 -18.21 20.29
N GLY A 175 29.11 -19.52 20.09
CA GLY A 175 30.23 -20.22 19.45
C GLY A 175 30.26 -20.02 17.93
N ASN A 176 31.19 -20.70 17.25
CA ASN A 176 31.29 -20.69 15.78
C ASN A 176 30.83 -22.02 15.15
N THR A 177 30.40 -22.97 15.98
CA THR A 177 30.23 -24.37 15.60
C THR A 177 28.75 -24.72 15.35
N SER A 178 27.82 -24.12 16.10
CA SER A 178 26.38 -24.34 15.95
C SER A 178 25.80 -23.51 14.79
N LEU A 179 24.88 -24.09 14.02
CA LEU A 179 24.13 -23.38 12.97
C LEU A 179 23.28 -22.24 13.57
N ALA A 180 22.73 -22.43 14.76
CA ALA A 180 21.94 -21.41 15.44
C ALA A 180 22.79 -20.19 15.86
N ASP A 181 24.03 -20.44 16.28
CA ASP A 181 24.96 -19.37 16.67
C ASP A 181 25.40 -18.55 15.45
N LYS A 182 25.61 -19.21 14.31
CA LYS A 182 25.91 -18.54 13.03
C LYS A 182 24.74 -17.66 12.57
N ALA A 183 23.51 -18.18 12.62
CA ALA A 183 22.32 -17.43 12.25
C ALA A 183 22.13 -16.16 13.10
N LYS A 184 22.34 -16.25 14.42
CA LYS A 184 22.28 -15.08 15.32
C LYS A 184 23.40 -14.07 15.06
N LYS A 185 24.60 -14.51 14.72
CA LYS A 185 25.70 -13.60 14.33
C LYS A 185 25.41 -12.89 13.01
N GLU A 186 24.81 -13.60 12.06
CA GLU A 186 24.34 -13.03 10.80
C GLU A 186 23.24 -11.99 11.05
N GLU A 187 22.24 -12.30 11.88
CA GLU A 187 21.20 -11.36 12.32
C GLU A 187 21.79 -10.08 12.94
N ILE A 188 22.74 -10.21 13.87
CA ILE A 188 23.44 -9.05 14.47
C ILE A 188 24.10 -8.18 13.39
N ALA A 189 24.84 -8.79 12.45
CA ALA A 189 25.51 -8.06 11.39
C ALA A 189 24.51 -7.33 10.47
N ILE A 190 23.34 -7.93 10.21
CA ILE A 190 22.28 -7.31 9.43
C ILE A 190 21.67 -6.12 10.19
N VAL A 191 21.38 -6.26 11.48
CA VAL A 191 20.86 -5.17 12.31
C VAL A 191 21.90 -4.03 12.43
N GLU A 192 23.19 -4.33 12.50
CA GLU A 192 24.27 -3.32 12.42
C GLU A 192 24.27 -2.59 11.08
N LYS A 193 24.08 -3.31 9.97
CA LYS A 193 23.94 -2.70 8.64
C LYS A 193 22.71 -1.78 8.57
N VAL A 194 21.57 -2.19 9.13
CA VAL A 194 20.37 -1.34 9.24
C VAL A 194 20.66 -0.06 10.02
N LEU A 195 21.31 -0.16 11.18
CA LEU A 195 21.67 1.00 11.98
C LEU A 195 22.60 1.94 11.21
N LYS A 196 23.59 1.40 10.49
CA LYS A 196 24.48 2.18 9.63
C LYS A 196 23.73 2.91 8.52
N THR A 197 22.77 2.26 7.86
CA THR A 197 21.94 2.89 6.81
C THR A 197 21.16 4.08 7.35
N LEU A 198 20.62 3.97 8.56
CA LEU A 198 19.86 5.04 9.20
C LEU A 198 20.75 6.19 9.70
N THR A 199 21.92 5.88 10.27
CA THR A 199 22.77 6.87 10.98
C THR A 199 23.87 7.48 10.11
N VAL A 200 24.58 6.66 9.33
CA VAL A 200 25.76 7.08 8.55
C VAL A 200 25.36 7.44 7.13
N ASP A 201 24.59 6.57 6.48
CA ASP A 201 24.17 6.82 5.10
C ASP A 201 23.01 7.82 5.04
N ASN A 202 22.38 8.09 6.19
CA ASN A 202 21.25 9.00 6.37
C ASN A 202 20.10 8.70 5.38
N LYS A 203 19.76 7.41 5.25
CA LYS A 203 18.73 6.89 4.34
C LYS A 203 17.66 6.10 5.09
N ASP A 204 16.46 6.13 4.53
CA ASP A 204 15.36 5.28 4.99
C ASP A 204 15.64 3.82 4.64
N VAL A 205 15.22 2.89 5.50
CA VAL A 205 15.46 1.44 5.28
C VAL A 205 14.90 0.95 3.95
N ARG A 206 13.74 1.43 3.51
CA ARG A 206 13.16 1.08 2.20
C ARG A 206 14.00 1.50 0.99
N LYS A 207 15.02 2.33 1.18
CA LYS A 207 15.98 2.79 0.15
C LYS A 207 17.35 2.11 0.25
N GLY A 208 17.52 1.19 1.20
CA GLY A 208 18.73 0.37 1.33
C GLY A 208 18.75 -0.79 0.33
N ASP A 209 19.97 -1.26 0.01
CA ASP A 209 20.18 -2.44 -0.81
C ASP A 209 20.26 -3.69 0.08
N TRP A 210 19.19 -4.48 0.05
CA TRP A 210 19.02 -5.68 0.87
C TRP A 210 18.94 -6.95 0.03
N THR A 211 19.63 -7.99 0.46
CA THR A 211 19.46 -9.36 -0.05
C THR A 211 18.17 -9.97 0.51
N ASN A 212 17.67 -11.05 -0.09
CA ASN A 212 16.45 -11.74 0.39
C ASN A 212 16.53 -12.14 1.86
N LYS A 213 17.68 -12.64 2.32
CA LYS A 213 17.91 -12.99 3.73
C LYS A 213 17.89 -11.77 4.65
N GLU A 214 18.48 -10.66 4.20
CA GLU A 214 18.46 -9.40 4.95
C GLU A 214 17.04 -8.88 5.11
N ILE A 215 16.22 -8.95 4.05
CA ILE A 215 14.82 -8.51 4.09
C ILE A 215 14.01 -9.29 5.13
N GLU A 216 14.25 -10.60 5.30
CA GLU A 216 13.57 -11.39 6.34
C GLU A 216 13.86 -10.85 7.75
N VAL A 217 15.12 -10.51 8.05
CA VAL A 217 15.50 -9.89 9.33
C VAL A 217 14.90 -8.50 9.46
N VAL A 218 15.00 -7.66 8.42
CA VAL A 218 14.45 -6.30 8.43
C VAL A 218 12.93 -6.31 8.66
N ASN A 219 12.21 -7.24 8.05
CA ASN A 219 10.76 -7.40 8.25
C ASN A 219 10.42 -7.73 9.71
N GLY A 220 11.27 -8.48 10.41
CA GLY A 220 11.13 -8.76 11.84
C GLY A 220 11.21 -7.51 12.73
N LEU A 221 11.89 -6.46 12.29
CA LEU A 221 12.05 -5.22 13.06
C LEU A 221 10.83 -4.28 12.97
N SER A 222 9.95 -4.46 11.98
CA SER A 222 8.74 -3.64 11.77
C SER A 222 9.01 -2.13 11.80
N LEU A 223 10.07 -1.71 11.10
CA LEU A 223 10.56 -0.32 11.07
C LEU A 223 9.60 0.63 10.36
N LEU A 224 9.60 1.90 10.77
CA LEU A 224 8.76 2.94 10.19
C LEU A 224 9.24 3.33 8.79
N THR A 225 10.54 3.53 8.63
CA THR A 225 11.22 3.89 7.38
C THR A 225 11.34 2.73 6.38
N ALA A 226 10.87 1.53 6.74
CA ALA A 226 10.73 0.40 5.82
C ALA A 226 9.40 0.42 5.05
N LYS A 227 8.41 1.20 5.50
CA LYS A 227 7.06 1.28 4.90
C LYS A 227 7.12 2.05 3.59
N SER A 228 6.29 1.69 2.61
CA SER A 228 6.17 2.46 1.37
C SER A 228 5.51 3.82 1.63
N VAL A 229 5.90 4.85 0.87
CA VAL A 229 5.36 6.21 1.00
C VAL A 229 4.88 6.70 -0.36
N THR A 230 3.65 7.21 -0.40
CA THR A 230 3.08 7.93 -1.54
C THR A 230 2.80 9.37 -1.10
N TYR A 231 3.42 10.34 -1.79
CA TYR A 231 3.26 11.75 -1.48
C TYR A 231 2.01 12.31 -2.15
N LEU A 232 1.09 12.82 -1.33
CA LEU A 232 -0.15 13.47 -1.76
C LEU A 232 0.01 14.98 -1.61
N VAL A 233 0.27 15.69 -2.71
CA VAL A 233 0.49 17.13 -2.69
C VAL A 233 -0.84 17.85 -2.80
N ASN A 234 -1.34 18.37 -1.68
CA ASN A 234 -2.61 19.08 -1.60
C ASN A 234 -2.44 20.51 -2.11
N LEU A 235 -3.12 20.82 -3.21
CA LEU A 235 -3.11 22.11 -3.90
C LEU A 235 -4.44 22.83 -3.72
N SER A 236 -4.44 24.14 -3.96
CA SER A 236 -5.69 24.86 -4.20
C SER A 236 -6.35 24.34 -5.47
N GLU A 237 -7.68 24.43 -5.55
CA GLU A 237 -8.43 24.00 -6.74
C GLU A 237 -7.89 24.68 -8.01
N LYS A 238 -7.65 26.00 -7.94
CA LYS A 238 -7.09 26.79 -9.03
C LYS A 238 -5.75 26.25 -9.53
N ASP A 239 -4.84 25.89 -8.61
CA ASP A 239 -3.51 25.39 -8.96
C ASP A 239 -3.54 23.98 -9.54
N TYR A 240 -4.44 23.14 -9.01
CA TYR A 240 -4.69 21.80 -9.52
C TYR A 240 -5.25 21.84 -10.94
N THR A 241 -6.31 22.62 -11.18
CA THR A 241 -6.96 22.71 -12.49
C THR A 241 -6.04 23.26 -13.57
N ARG A 242 -5.24 24.30 -13.26
CA ARG A 242 -4.26 24.85 -14.21
C ARG A 242 -2.98 24.01 -14.33
N LYS A 243 -2.82 22.95 -13.52
CA LYS A 243 -1.62 22.09 -13.44
C LYS A 243 -0.32 22.86 -13.20
N LYS A 244 -0.37 23.91 -12.37
CA LYS A 244 0.80 24.76 -12.09
C LYS A 244 0.78 25.26 -10.64
N ASN A 245 1.85 24.99 -9.90
CA ASN A 245 2.05 25.41 -8.52
C ASN A 245 3.54 25.73 -8.27
N LYS A 246 3.82 26.68 -7.37
CA LYS A 246 5.19 27.15 -7.07
C LYS A 246 6.04 26.11 -6.33
N TRP A 247 5.41 25.22 -5.56
CA TRP A 247 6.06 24.19 -4.75
C TRP A 247 6.25 22.89 -5.49
N LEU A 248 5.34 22.53 -6.41
CA LEU A 248 5.33 21.22 -7.04
C LEU A 248 6.67 20.80 -7.69
N PRO A 249 7.39 21.67 -8.46
CA PRO A 249 8.70 21.32 -8.98
C PRO A 249 9.77 21.11 -7.90
N LYS A 250 9.70 21.91 -6.82
CA LYS A 250 10.63 21.82 -5.69
C LYS A 250 10.42 20.53 -4.90
N ILE A 251 9.16 20.19 -4.62
CA ILE A 251 8.78 18.94 -3.95
C ILE A 251 9.25 17.75 -4.78
N LYS A 252 9.00 17.76 -6.10
CA LYS A 252 9.44 16.67 -6.98
C LYS A 252 10.96 16.49 -6.96
N ALA A 253 11.73 17.58 -7.08
CA ALA A 253 13.19 17.54 -7.01
C ALA A 253 13.70 17.03 -5.65
N TRP A 254 13.05 17.42 -4.55
CA TRP A 254 13.38 16.94 -3.22
C TRP A 254 13.13 15.44 -3.08
N ILE A 255 11.99 14.92 -3.57
CA ILE A 255 11.68 13.48 -3.57
C ILE A 255 12.68 12.70 -4.42
N ASP A 256 13.01 13.20 -5.62
CA ASP A 256 13.95 12.52 -6.51
C ASP A 256 15.37 12.42 -5.90
N THR A 257 15.73 13.39 -5.05
CA THR A 257 17.02 13.42 -4.35
C THR A 257 17.02 12.55 -3.08
N ASN A 258 16.01 12.70 -2.23
CA ASN A 258 15.98 12.08 -0.90
C ASN A 258 15.31 10.71 -0.88
N ASN A 259 14.30 10.51 -1.73
CA ASN A 259 13.44 9.33 -1.77
C ASN A 259 13.15 8.86 -3.20
N PRO A 260 14.19 8.57 -4.00
CA PRO A 260 14.04 8.26 -5.41
C PRO A 260 13.05 7.11 -5.64
N GLY A 261 12.18 7.28 -6.64
CA GLY A 261 11.17 6.30 -7.05
C GLY A 261 9.84 6.38 -6.30
N ASP A 262 9.70 7.21 -5.27
CA ASP A 262 8.42 7.36 -4.58
C ASP A 262 7.38 8.09 -5.45
N PRO A 263 6.11 7.63 -5.46
CA PRO A 263 5.06 8.29 -6.19
C PRO A 263 4.74 9.66 -5.58
N LEU A 264 4.55 10.65 -6.46
CA LEU A 264 3.95 11.94 -6.15
C LEU A 264 2.63 12.07 -6.90
N ILE A 265 1.57 12.39 -6.17
CA ILE A 265 0.23 12.62 -6.73
C ILE A 265 -0.23 14.03 -6.30
N PRO A 266 -0.31 15.00 -7.22
CA PRO A 266 -0.98 16.25 -6.95
C PRO A 266 -2.48 16.00 -6.88
N PHE A 267 -3.15 16.62 -5.92
CA PHE A 267 -4.61 16.61 -5.79
C PHE A 267 -5.07 17.91 -5.12
N SER A 268 -6.38 18.11 -5.03
CA SER A 268 -6.94 19.25 -4.30
C SER A 268 -8.10 18.79 -3.46
N VAL A 269 -7.95 18.85 -2.14
CA VAL A 269 -9.04 18.54 -1.20
C VAL A 269 -10.26 19.42 -1.49
N ALA A 270 -10.04 20.72 -1.74
CA ALA A 270 -11.12 21.66 -2.04
C ALA A 270 -11.92 21.27 -3.30
N LEU A 271 -11.23 20.80 -4.36
CA LEU A 271 -11.91 20.30 -5.55
C LEU A 271 -12.75 19.05 -5.23
N GLU A 272 -12.18 18.10 -4.48
CA GLU A 272 -12.87 16.85 -4.14
C GLU A 272 -14.09 17.10 -3.24
N GLU A 273 -13.99 18.02 -2.26
CA GLU A 273 -15.12 18.47 -1.43
C GLU A 273 -16.23 19.09 -2.27
N ARG A 274 -15.86 19.96 -3.22
CA ARG A 274 -16.82 20.55 -4.16
C ARG A 274 -17.49 19.47 -5.02
N LEU A 275 -16.73 18.49 -5.52
CA LEU A 275 -17.27 17.39 -6.34
C LEU A 275 -18.14 16.43 -5.54
N ALA A 276 -17.85 16.22 -4.25
CA ALA A 276 -18.61 15.35 -3.36
C ALA A 276 -20.02 15.92 -3.05
N GLY A 277 -20.15 17.25 -3.04
CA GLY A 277 -21.45 17.92 -2.84
C GLY A 277 -22.37 17.95 -4.06
N LEU A 278 -21.94 17.45 -5.23
CA LEU A 278 -22.72 17.47 -6.47
C LEU A 278 -23.47 16.14 -6.68
N SER A 279 -24.58 16.19 -7.43
CA SER A 279 -25.22 14.98 -7.95
C SER A 279 -24.32 14.24 -8.94
N GLU A 280 -24.60 12.96 -9.21
CA GLU A 280 -23.77 12.15 -10.12
C GLU A 280 -23.67 12.75 -11.52
N GLU A 281 -24.77 13.28 -12.05
CA GLU A 281 -24.84 13.94 -13.37
C GLU A 281 -24.02 15.24 -13.40
N GLU A 282 -24.18 16.09 -12.38
CA GLU A 282 -23.43 17.35 -12.25
C GLU A 282 -21.94 17.09 -12.04
N ARG A 283 -21.59 16.09 -11.22
CA ARG A 283 -20.22 15.66 -11.00
C ARG A 283 -19.59 15.16 -12.29
N ALA A 284 -20.32 14.37 -13.08
CA ALA A 284 -19.86 13.90 -14.38
C ALA A 284 -19.67 15.06 -15.37
N ALA A 285 -20.57 16.05 -15.35
CA ALA A 285 -20.43 17.26 -16.17
C ALA A 285 -19.23 18.11 -15.74
N ALA A 286 -19.03 18.34 -14.45
CA ALA A 286 -17.92 19.11 -13.89
C ALA A 286 -16.56 18.47 -14.23
N GLN A 287 -16.45 17.15 -14.16
CA GLN A 287 -15.21 16.42 -14.46
C GLN A 287 -14.84 16.39 -15.96
N LYS A 288 -15.74 16.79 -16.86
CA LYS A 288 -15.41 16.99 -18.29
C LYS A 288 -14.51 18.21 -18.51
N ALA A 289 -14.48 19.17 -17.59
CA ALA A 289 -13.59 20.31 -17.69
C ALA A 289 -12.12 19.87 -17.55
N PRO A 290 -11.19 20.40 -18.37
CA PRO A 290 -9.77 20.08 -18.28
C PRO A 290 -9.22 20.38 -16.87
N GLY A 291 -8.63 19.37 -16.22
CA GLY A 291 -8.03 19.53 -14.88
C GLY A 291 -9.02 19.53 -13.72
N ALA A 292 -10.30 19.23 -13.96
CA ALA A 292 -11.32 19.08 -12.91
C ALA A 292 -11.63 17.61 -12.59
N GLN A 293 -10.82 16.66 -13.06
CA GLN A 293 -11.00 15.24 -12.77
C GLN A 293 -10.69 14.94 -11.29
N SER A 294 -11.48 14.07 -10.67
CA SER A 294 -11.16 13.56 -9.33
C SER A 294 -9.86 12.74 -9.35
N ALA A 295 -9.02 12.95 -8.35
CA ALA A 295 -7.79 12.20 -8.10
C ALA A 295 -7.99 11.03 -7.15
N LEU A 296 -9.12 10.95 -6.40
CA LEU A 296 -9.33 9.94 -5.36
C LEU A 296 -9.13 8.51 -5.87
N GLY A 297 -9.71 8.17 -7.04
CA GLY A 297 -9.55 6.84 -7.63
C GLY A 297 -8.08 6.50 -7.95
N LYS A 298 -7.32 7.48 -8.46
CA LYS A 298 -5.88 7.32 -8.73
C LYS A 298 -5.08 7.15 -7.44
N ILE A 299 -5.42 7.90 -6.39
CA ILE A 299 -4.78 7.81 -5.07
C ILE A 299 -5.01 6.43 -4.47
N THR A 300 -6.25 5.95 -4.46
CA THR A 300 -6.60 4.61 -3.94
C THR A 300 -5.90 3.50 -4.72
N GLN A 301 -5.85 3.58 -6.05
CA GLN A 301 -5.09 2.62 -6.86
C GLN A 301 -3.58 2.65 -6.56
N ALA A 302 -3.00 3.83 -6.39
CA ALA A 302 -1.59 3.98 -6.06
C ALA A 302 -1.26 3.43 -4.67
N GLY A 303 -2.09 3.68 -3.66
CA GLY A 303 -1.93 3.11 -2.33
C GLY A 303 -2.04 1.59 -2.31
N TYR A 304 -3.00 1.04 -3.05
CA TYR A 304 -3.14 -0.41 -3.22
C TYR A 304 -1.89 -1.03 -3.86
N ALA A 305 -1.38 -0.40 -4.93
CA ALA A 305 -0.18 -0.86 -5.61
C ALA A 305 1.09 -0.69 -4.75
N SER A 306 1.20 0.37 -3.95
CA SER A 306 2.38 0.62 -3.09
C SER A 306 2.51 -0.37 -1.94
N LEU A 307 1.44 -1.11 -1.63
CA LEU A 307 1.44 -2.22 -0.67
C LEU A 307 1.77 -3.57 -1.33
N ASP A 308 2.17 -3.57 -2.61
CA ASP A 308 2.37 -4.77 -3.42
C ASP A 308 1.11 -5.67 -3.47
N LEU A 309 -0.08 -5.07 -3.38
CA LEU A 309 -1.33 -5.80 -3.53
C LEU A 309 -1.71 -5.89 -5.01
N ILE A 310 -2.18 -7.07 -5.39
CA ILE A 310 -2.83 -7.38 -6.66
C ILE A 310 -4.21 -7.96 -6.37
N ARG A 311 -5.00 -8.23 -7.40
CA ARG A 311 -6.29 -8.89 -7.25
C ARG A 311 -6.51 -9.94 -8.33
N TYR A 312 -7.27 -10.96 -8.00
CA TYR A 312 -7.85 -11.88 -8.97
C TYR A 312 -9.38 -11.85 -8.83
N PHE A 313 -10.09 -12.36 -9.83
CA PHE A 313 -11.55 -12.35 -9.86
C PHE A 313 -12.13 -13.76 -9.77
N THR A 314 -13.25 -13.88 -9.07
CA THR A 314 -14.19 -14.99 -9.25
C THR A 314 -15.45 -14.42 -9.88
N CYS A 315 -15.94 -15.05 -10.94
CA CYS A 315 -17.08 -14.54 -11.72
C CYS A 315 -18.15 -15.61 -11.86
N GLY A 316 -19.42 -15.18 -11.81
CA GLY A 316 -20.58 -16.03 -12.01
C GLY A 316 -21.87 -15.20 -11.94
N PRO A 317 -23.04 -15.82 -12.19
CA PRO A 317 -24.33 -15.15 -12.10
C PRO A 317 -24.71 -14.77 -10.65
N ASP A 318 -24.14 -15.44 -9.66
CA ASP A 318 -24.41 -15.15 -8.26
C ASP A 318 -23.54 -13.99 -7.75
N GLU A 319 -22.24 -14.04 -8.03
CA GLU A 319 -21.27 -13.06 -7.55
C GLU A 319 -20.15 -12.80 -8.56
N VAL A 320 -19.79 -11.53 -8.72
CA VAL A 320 -18.47 -11.12 -9.23
C VAL A 320 -17.72 -10.46 -8.08
N ARG A 321 -16.55 -11.00 -7.76
CA ARG A 321 -15.74 -10.54 -6.63
C ARG A 321 -14.27 -10.41 -6.98
N ALA A 322 -13.66 -9.32 -6.54
CA ALA A 322 -12.23 -9.09 -6.61
C ALA A 322 -11.56 -9.44 -5.26
N TRP A 323 -10.63 -10.38 -5.31
CA TRP A 323 -9.92 -10.91 -4.14
C TRP A 323 -8.53 -10.31 -4.05
N THR A 324 -8.29 -9.55 -2.98
CA THR A 324 -6.98 -8.95 -2.69
C THR A 324 -5.97 -10.02 -2.26
N ILE A 325 -4.83 -10.08 -2.93
CA ILE A 325 -3.67 -10.90 -2.55
C ILE A 325 -2.38 -10.10 -2.72
N ARG A 326 -1.34 -10.44 -1.96
CA ARG A 326 0.00 -9.86 -2.17
C ARG A 326 0.61 -10.41 -3.46
N ARG A 327 1.36 -9.59 -4.18
CA ARG A 327 2.17 -10.02 -5.33
C ARG A 327 3.12 -11.15 -4.91
N GLY A 328 3.30 -12.17 -5.76
CA GLY A 328 4.08 -13.35 -5.40
C GLY A 328 3.29 -14.47 -4.72
N THR A 329 1.98 -14.26 -4.47
CA THR A 329 1.08 -15.27 -3.90
C THR A 329 0.83 -16.38 -4.92
N LYS A 330 0.96 -17.64 -4.48
CA LYS A 330 0.71 -18.81 -5.33
C LYS A 330 -0.75 -19.23 -5.35
N ALA A 331 -1.16 -19.98 -6.37
CA ALA A 331 -2.54 -20.44 -6.54
C ALA A 331 -3.17 -21.08 -5.29
N PRO A 332 -2.53 -22.00 -4.54
CA PRO A 332 -3.13 -22.58 -3.34
C PRO A 332 -3.41 -21.54 -2.26
N GLN A 333 -2.47 -20.62 -2.04
CA GLN A 333 -2.57 -19.54 -1.06
C GLN A 333 -3.65 -18.53 -1.46
N ALA A 334 -3.76 -18.23 -2.76
CA ALA A 334 -4.81 -17.36 -3.29
C ALA A 334 -6.20 -17.98 -3.11
N ALA A 335 -6.33 -19.30 -3.32
CA ALA A 335 -7.56 -20.03 -3.08
C ALA A 335 -7.93 -20.07 -1.58
N GLY A 336 -6.92 -20.18 -0.70
CA GLY A 336 -7.05 -20.10 0.75
C GLY A 336 -7.69 -18.80 1.26
N VAL A 337 -7.56 -17.70 0.52
CA VAL A 337 -8.21 -16.40 0.85
C VAL A 337 -9.74 -16.49 0.82
N ILE A 338 -10.29 -17.38 -0.03
CA ILE A 338 -11.73 -17.64 -0.07
C ILE A 338 -12.13 -18.53 1.11
N HIS A 339 -11.43 -19.64 1.27
CA HIS A 339 -11.65 -20.59 2.35
C HIS A 339 -10.40 -21.46 2.54
N SER A 340 -10.04 -21.75 3.79
CA SER A 340 -8.84 -22.55 4.13
C SER A 340 -8.85 -23.96 3.50
N ASP A 341 -10.03 -24.56 3.32
CA ASP A 341 -10.16 -25.87 2.65
C ASP A 341 -9.66 -25.86 1.20
N PHE A 342 -9.81 -24.76 0.47
CA PHE A 342 -9.28 -24.68 -0.90
C PHE A 342 -7.77 -24.75 -0.94
N GLU A 343 -7.08 -24.21 0.07
CA GLU A 343 -5.63 -24.32 0.18
C GLU A 343 -5.20 -25.73 0.61
N ASN A 344 -5.86 -26.26 1.65
CA ASN A 344 -5.55 -27.57 2.23
C ASN A 344 -5.78 -28.72 1.24
N LYS A 345 -6.86 -28.66 0.47
CA LYS A 345 -7.27 -29.70 -0.49
C LYS A 345 -7.03 -29.27 -1.94
N PHE A 346 -6.14 -28.31 -2.18
CA PHE A 346 -5.89 -27.76 -3.52
C PHE A 346 -5.52 -28.84 -4.55
N VAL A 347 -6.31 -28.96 -5.62
CA VAL A 347 -6.01 -29.81 -6.78
C VAL A 347 -5.42 -28.95 -7.90
N CYS A 348 -6.20 -28.02 -8.42
CA CYS A 348 -5.78 -27.05 -9.44
C CYS A 348 -6.70 -25.82 -9.45
N GLY A 349 -6.22 -24.74 -10.07
CA GLY A 349 -7.05 -23.61 -10.46
C GLY A 349 -7.29 -23.63 -11.97
N GLU A 350 -8.54 -23.47 -12.40
CA GLU A 350 -8.87 -23.09 -13.76
C GLU A 350 -8.71 -21.58 -13.87
N ILE A 351 -7.66 -21.14 -14.56
CA ILE A 351 -7.26 -19.74 -14.69
C ILE A 351 -7.40 -19.30 -16.14
N MET A 352 -8.12 -18.21 -16.37
CA MET A 352 -8.10 -17.45 -17.62
C MET A 352 -7.73 -16.00 -17.34
N THR A 353 -7.12 -15.34 -18.32
CA THR A 353 -6.79 -13.92 -18.19
C THR A 353 -8.02 -13.06 -18.51
N TYR A 354 -8.08 -11.87 -17.90
CA TYR A 354 -9.10 -10.88 -18.26
C TYR A 354 -9.05 -10.52 -19.76
N GLU A 355 -7.85 -10.41 -20.31
CA GLU A 355 -7.63 -10.09 -21.73
C GLU A 355 -8.20 -11.18 -22.64
N ASP A 356 -7.96 -12.46 -22.33
CA ASP A 356 -8.53 -13.57 -23.09
C ASP A 356 -10.07 -13.55 -22.98
N LEU A 357 -10.63 -13.40 -21.79
CA LEU A 357 -12.10 -13.36 -21.64
C LEU A 357 -12.72 -12.20 -22.41
N LYS A 358 -12.09 -11.02 -22.39
CA LYS A 358 -12.55 -9.86 -23.15
C LYS A 358 -12.45 -10.07 -24.67
N GLN A 359 -11.41 -10.75 -25.13
CA GLN A 359 -11.22 -11.05 -26.56
C GLN A 359 -12.23 -12.08 -27.08
N TYR A 360 -12.47 -13.15 -26.33
CA TYR A 360 -13.33 -14.27 -26.78
C TYR A 360 -14.80 -14.13 -26.34
N GLY A 361 -15.10 -13.19 -25.45
CA GLY A 361 -16.46 -12.78 -25.05
C GLY A 361 -17.19 -13.73 -24.10
N SER A 362 -16.77 -14.99 -23.97
CA SER A 362 -17.37 -15.97 -23.04
C SER A 362 -16.37 -17.04 -22.60
N GLU A 363 -16.62 -17.64 -21.43
CA GLU A 363 -15.81 -18.74 -20.90
C GLU A 363 -15.74 -19.94 -21.87
N ALA A 364 -16.86 -20.27 -22.52
CA ALA A 364 -16.92 -21.36 -23.49
C ALA A 364 -15.99 -21.09 -24.68
N ALA A 365 -15.96 -19.86 -25.18
CA ALA A 365 -15.08 -19.46 -26.27
C ALA A 365 -13.60 -19.44 -25.86
N VAL A 366 -13.28 -18.94 -24.65
CA VAL A 366 -11.93 -19.00 -24.06
C VAL A 366 -11.45 -20.45 -23.95
N LYS A 367 -12.33 -21.35 -23.48
CA LYS A 367 -12.04 -22.79 -23.38
C LYS A 367 -11.83 -23.44 -24.75
N ALA A 368 -12.69 -23.13 -25.73
CA ALA A 368 -12.58 -23.63 -27.09
C ALA A 368 -11.28 -23.16 -27.78
N ALA A 369 -10.81 -21.96 -27.44
CA ALA A 369 -9.53 -21.41 -27.90
C ALA A 369 -8.30 -21.96 -27.15
N GLY A 370 -8.48 -22.87 -26.18
CA GLY A 370 -7.39 -23.44 -25.37
C GLY A 370 -6.73 -22.44 -24.42
N LYS A 371 -7.42 -21.33 -24.08
CA LYS A 371 -6.91 -20.26 -23.22
C LYS A 371 -7.31 -20.40 -21.75
N LEU A 372 -8.23 -21.31 -21.43
CA LEU A 372 -8.52 -21.72 -20.07
C LEU A 372 -7.46 -22.71 -19.59
N ARG A 373 -6.57 -22.26 -18.69
CA ARG A 373 -5.40 -23.03 -18.24
C ARG A 373 -5.70 -23.72 -16.92
N GLN A 374 -5.32 -24.98 -16.79
CA GLN A 374 -5.27 -25.65 -15.48
C GLN A 374 -3.91 -25.43 -14.85
N GLN A 375 -3.89 -24.67 -13.76
CA GLN A 375 -2.69 -24.28 -13.04
C GLN A 375 -2.55 -25.05 -11.74
N GLY A 376 -1.36 -25.61 -11.53
CA GLY A 376 -1.03 -26.35 -10.32
C GLY A 376 -0.46 -25.46 -9.21
N LYS A 377 -0.01 -26.10 -8.13
CA LYS A 377 0.58 -25.45 -6.93
C LYS A 377 1.68 -24.41 -7.20
N PRO A 378 2.60 -24.56 -8.18
CA PRO A 378 3.68 -23.60 -8.36
C PRO A 378 3.25 -22.31 -9.07
N TYR A 379 2.02 -22.24 -9.62
CA TYR A 379 1.54 -21.05 -10.33
C TYR A 379 1.50 -19.84 -9.40
N GLU A 380 2.15 -18.77 -9.81
CA GLU A 380 2.06 -17.46 -9.17
C GLU A 380 0.92 -16.68 -9.85
N MET A 381 0.01 -16.15 -9.04
CA MET A 381 -1.14 -15.42 -9.55
C MET A 381 -0.72 -14.14 -10.24
N VAL A 382 -1.39 -13.82 -11.35
CA VAL A 382 -1.22 -12.58 -12.08
C VAL A 382 -2.38 -11.64 -11.77
N ASP A 383 -2.11 -10.34 -11.66
CA ASP A 383 -3.15 -9.34 -11.42
C ASP A 383 -4.20 -9.37 -12.55
N GLY A 384 -5.47 -9.53 -12.18
CA GLY A 384 -6.59 -9.65 -13.10
C GLY A 384 -6.87 -11.06 -13.60
N ASP A 385 -6.16 -12.08 -13.11
CA ASP A 385 -6.54 -13.48 -13.36
C ASP A 385 -7.99 -13.72 -12.92
N ILE A 386 -8.74 -14.48 -13.72
CA ILE A 386 -10.06 -14.97 -13.37
C ILE A 386 -9.93 -16.45 -13.03
N ALA A 387 -10.27 -16.79 -11.79
CA ALA A 387 -9.95 -18.07 -11.20
C ALA A 387 -11.20 -18.84 -10.78
N HIS A 388 -11.18 -20.15 -11.03
CA HIS A 388 -12.12 -21.11 -10.49
C HIS A 388 -11.33 -22.26 -9.84
N TRP A 389 -11.55 -22.49 -8.54
CA TRP A 389 -10.72 -23.41 -7.75
C TRP A 389 -11.33 -24.80 -7.67
N LYS A 390 -10.51 -25.83 -7.87
CA LYS A 390 -10.88 -27.23 -7.62
C LYS A 390 -10.18 -27.75 -6.38
N ALA A 391 -10.97 -28.16 -5.40
CA ALA A 391 -10.52 -28.86 -4.21
C ALA A 391 -10.85 -30.36 -4.30
N GLY A 392 -10.00 -31.19 -3.72
CA GLY A 392 -10.27 -32.61 -3.52
C GLY A 392 -11.38 -32.82 -2.49
N ALA A 393 -12.01 -34.00 -2.55
CA ALA A 393 -13.00 -34.43 -1.56
C ALA A 393 -12.39 -34.53 -0.15
#